data_AF-A0A9N9C5T7-F1
#
_entry.id   AF-A0A9N9C5T7-F1
#
_cell.length_a   1.000
_cell.length_b   1.000
_cell.length_c   1.000
_cell.angle_alpha   90.00
_cell.angle_beta   90.00
_cell.angle_gamma   90.00
#
_symmetry.space_group_name_H-M   'P 1'
#
loop_
_entity.id
_entity.type
_entity.pdbx_description
1 polymer ?
#
loop_
_entity_poly.entity_id
_entity_poly.type
_entity_poly.pdbx_seq_one_letter_code
_entity_poly.pdbx_strand_id
1 'polypeptide(L)'
;MLEGSAKKVEKALLEVLEITIFQNFKENSKFIKDYLNYVKKMQLAENPDEYAKYIARKLISDEISYNIRIKKEENVKYLKRIQKDYSRTS
;
A
#
# COMPACT_ATOMS: atom_id res chain seq x y z
N MET A 1 -24.25 6.96 -7.81
CA MET A 1 -23.20 8.01 -7.86
C MET A 1 -22.49 8.01 -6.52
N LEU A 2 -21.15 7.96 -6.50
CA LEU A 2 -20.39 8.11 -5.26
C LEU A 2 -20.55 9.56 -4.77
N GLU A 3 -21.14 9.81 -3.62
CA GLU A 3 -21.15 11.14 -2.99
C GLU A 3 -20.71 10.98 -1.54
N GLY A 4 -19.53 11.51 -1.19
CA GLY A 4 -18.97 11.34 0.15
C GLY A 4 -17.44 11.23 0.21
N SER A 5 -16.94 10.70 1.32
CA SER A 5 -15.53 10.42 1.59
C SER A 5 -14.91 9.44 0.60
N ALA A 6 -15.71 8.54 0.02
CA ALA A 6 -15.28 7.54 -0.96
C ALA A 6 -14.65 8.16 -2.21
N LYS A 7 -15.25 9.19 -2.79
CA LYS A 7 -14.68 9.90 -3.96
C LYS A 7 -13.30 10.48 -3.66
N LYS A 8 -13.09 11.00 -2.44
CA LYS A 8 -11.80 11.58 -2.05
C LYS A 8 -10.72 10.51 -1.93
N VAL A 9 -11.05 9.37 -1.31
CA VAL A 9 -10.12 8.25 -1.18
C VAL A 9 -9.84 7.60 -2.54
N GLU A 10 -10.85 7.41 -3.38
CA GLU A 10 -10.69 6.91 -4.74
C GLU A 10 -9.75 7.79 -5.56
N LYS A 11 -9.95 9.12 -5.53
CA LYS A 11 -9.07 10.07 -6.22
C LYS A 11 -7.62 9.95 -5.72
N ALA A 12 -7.40 9.88 -4.42
CA ALA A 12 -6.07 9.71 -3.85
C ALA A 12 -5.41 8.38 -4.28
N LEU A 13 -6.18 7.29 -4.35
CA LEU A 13 -5.67 5.99 -4.84
C LEU A 13 -5.27 6.06 -6.31
N LEU A 14 -6.04 6.77 -7.13
CA LEU A 14 -5.74 6.98 -8.55
C LEU A 14 -4.50 7.87 -8.74
N GLU A 15 -4.36 8.95 -7.98
CA GLU A 15 -3.17 9.82 -8.01
C GLU A 15 -1.90 9.02 -7.63
N VAL A 16 -1.96 8.15 -6.63
CA VAL A 16 -0.84 7.25 -6.28
C VAL A 16 -0.49 6.31 -7.44
N LEU A 17 -1.49 5.75 -8.12
CA LEU A 17 -1.27 4.89 -9.28
C LEU A 17 -0.61 5.66 -10.43
N GLU A 18 -1.10 6.86 -10.76
CA GLU A 18 -0.51 7.72 -11.79
C GLU A 18 0.96 8.03 -11.50
N ILE A 19 1.28 8.43 -10.26
CA ILE A 19 2.66 8.71 -9.84
C ILE A 19 3.53 7.46 -9.97
N THR A 20 3.05 6.28 -9.54
CA THR A 20 3.85 5.05 -9.66
C THR A 20 4.09 4.61 -11.10
N ILE A 21 3.12 4.81 -11.99
CA ILE A 21 3.31 4.58 -13.43
C ILE A 21 4.35 5.54 -13.97
N PHE A 22 4.27 6.83 -13.63
CA PHE A 22 5.26 7.84 -14.03
C PHE A 22 6.68 7.49 -13.53
N GLN A 23 6.79 6.89 -12.35
CA GLN A 23 8.05 6.40 -11.79
C GLN A 23 8.53 5.06 -12.36
N ASN A 24 7.92 4.55 -13.44
CA ASN A 24 8.26 3.28 -14.09
C ASN A 24 8.22 2.07 -13.15
N PHE A 25 7.32 2.05 -12.17
CA PHE A 25 7.07 0.84 -11.39
C PHE A 25 6.54 -0.25 -12.33
N LYS A 26 6.99 -1.50 -12.12
CA LYS A 26 6.45 -2.63 -12.88
C LYS A 26 4.94 -2.70 -12.68
N GLU A 27 4.16 -2.65 -13.75
CA GLU A 27 2.69 -2.73 -13.72
C GLU A 27 2.19 -3.96 -12.95
N ASN A 28 2.92 -5.06 -13.06
CA ASN A 28 2.63 -6.31 -12.36
C ASN A 28 3.09 -6.36 -10.90
N SER A 29 3.65 -5.26 -10.38
CA SER A 29 4.07 -5.16 -8.99
C SER A 29 2.88 -5.36 -8.06
N LYS A 30 3.16 -5.96 -6.90
CA LYS A 30 2.16 -6.16 -5.86
C LYS A 30 1.50 -4.84 -5.45
N PHE A 31 2.27 -3.75 -5.40
CA PHE A 31 1.78 -2.43 -5.07
C PHE A 31 0.69 -1.95 -6.03
N ILE A 32 0.98 -1.93 -7.35
CA ILE A 32 0.02 -1.48 -8.37
C ILE A 32 -1.24 -2.37 -8.36
N LYS A 33 -1.06 -3.70 -8.24
CA LYS A 33 -2.19 -4.64 -8.15
C LYS A 33 -3.07 -4.39 -6.93
N ASP A 34 -2.47 -4.16 -5.77
CA ASP A 34 -3.20 -3.92 -4.53
C ASP A 34 -4.00 -2.60 -4.61
N TYR A 35 -3.40 -1.53 -5.13
CA TYR A 35 -4.07 -0.22 -5.28
C TYR A 35 -5.18 -0.24 -6.33
N LEU A 36 -4.97 -0.89 -7.48
CA LEU A 36 -6.02 -1.11 -8.47
C LEU A 36 -7.19 -1.93 -7.89
N ASN A 37 -6.90 -2.93 -7.07
CA ASN A 37 -7.91 -3.73 -6.40
C ASN A 37 -8.72 -2.91 -5.39
N TYR A 38 -8.09 -1.97 -4.68
CA TYR A 38 -8.80 -1.06 -3.78
C TYR A 38 -9.76 -0.15 -4.54
N VAL A 39 -9.34 0.44 -5.66
CA VAL A 39 -10.23 1.25 -6.51
C VAL A 39 -11.42 0.43 -7.00
N LYS A 40 -11.16 -0.75 -7.58
CA LYS A 40 -12.22 -1.65 -8.08
C LYS A 40 -13.22 -2.03 -7.00
N LYS A 41 -12.72 -2.43 -5.82
CA LYS A 41 -13.60 -2.81 -4.70
C LYS A 41 -14.39 -1.63 -4.15
N MET A 42 -13.85 -0.41 -4.19
CA MET A 42 -14.57 0.79 -3.78
C MET A 42 -15.72 1.14 -4.73
N GLN A 43 -15.47 1.01 -6.05
CA GLN A 43 -16.48 1.25 -7.08
C GLN A 43 -17.61 0.20 -7.05
N LEU A 44 -17.30 -1.04 -6.66
CA LEU A 44 -18.26 -2.15 -6.57
C LEU A 44 -18.89 -2.32 -5.18
N ALA A 45 -18.45 -1.56 -4.17
CA ALA A 45 -18.96 -1.71 -2.81
C ALA A 45 -20.42 -1.22 -2.73
N GLU A 46 -21.24 -1.98 -2.02
CA GLU A 46 -22.61 -1.57 -1.68
C GLU A 46 -22.60 -0.31 -0.80
N ASN A 47 -21.60 -0.19 0.08
CA ASN A 47 -21.33 1.01 0.89
C ASN A 47 -19.89 1.52 0.66
N PRO A 48 -19.67 2.36 -0.37
CA PRO A 48 -18.33 2.84 -0.72
C PRO A 48 -17.67 3.69 0.37
N ASP A 49 -18.44 4.44 1.15
CA ASP A 49 -17.90 5.28 2.23
C ASP A 49 -17.37 4.45 3.40
N GLU A 50 -18.03 3.34 3.73
CA GLU A 50 -17.54 2.41 4.74
C GLU A 50 -16.25 1.71 4.27
N TYR A 51 -16.22 1.30 2.99
CA TYR A 51 -15.01 0.76 2.40
C TYR A 51 -13.86 1.78 2.38
N ALA A 52 -14.16 3.05 2.08
CA ALA A 52 -13.19 4.13 2.13
C ALA A 52 -12.61 4.34 3.54
N LYS A 53 -13.43 4.28 4.60
CA LYS A 53 -12.96 4.32 5.99
C LYS A 53 -12.06 3.13 6.32
N TYR A 54 -12.40 1.92 5.86
CA TYR A 54 -11.56 0.73 6.02
C TYR A 54 -10.20 0.92 5.34
N ILE A 55 -10.18 1.36 4.08
CA ILE A 55 -8.94 1.60 3.33
C ILE A 55 -8.09 2.69 3.99
N ALA A 56 -8.72 3.79 4.41
CA ALA A 56 -8.03 4.86 5.12
C ALA A 56 -7.33 4.32 6.38
N ARG A 57 -8.01 3.54 7.22
CA ARG A 57 -7.41 2.91 8.42
C ARG A 57 -6.32 1.89 8.08
N LYS A 58 -6.47 1.16 6.97
CA LYS A 58 -5.51 0.13 6.56
C LYS A 58 -4.22 0.74 6.02
N LEU A 59 -4.32 1.81 5.23
CA LEU A 59 -3.18 2.48 4.60
C LEU A 59 -2.53 3.48 5.54
N ILE A 60 -3.35 4.27 6.24
CA ILE A 60 -2.92 5.12 7.35
C ILE A 60 -2.99 4.25 8.61
N SER A 61 -2.05 3.32 8.71
CA SER A 61 -1.72 2.79 10.03
C SER A 61 -1.24 3.99 10.82
N ASP A 62 -1.83 4.25 11.98
CA ASP A 62 -1.40 5.25 12.98
C ASP A 62 0.12 5.51 12.88
N GLU A 63 0.59 6.76 12.95
CA GLU A 63 1.99 7.14 12.71
C GLU A 63 2.98 6.21 13.44
N ILE A 64 2.59 5.76 14.63
CA ILE A 64 3.25 4.72 15.44
C ILE A 64 3.38 3.39 14.70
N SER A 65 2.28 2.88 14.13
CA SER A 65 2.23 1.65 13.34
C SER A 65 3.01 1.73 12.03
N TYR A 66 3.03 2.89 11.35
CA TYR A 66 3.90 3.12 10.19
C TYR A 66 5.39 2.99 10.58
N ASN A 67 5.79 3.68 11.65
CA ASN A 67 7.16 3.62 12.17
C ASN A 67 7.58 2.22 12.62
N ILE A 68 6.67 1.46 13.25
CA ILE A 68 6.91 0.05 13.63
C ILE A 68 7.13 -0.82 12.39
N ARG A 69 6.33 -0.62 11.33
CA ARG A 69 6.43 -1.43 10.11
C ARG A 69 7.73 -1.17 9.34
N ILE A 70 8.13 0.10 9.21
CA ILE A 70 9.42 0.48 8.61
C ILE A 70 10.58 -0.12 9.40
N LYS A 71 10.61 0.03 10.73
CA LYS A 71 11.64 -0.58 11.59
C LYS A 71 11.70 -2.11 11.46
N LYS A 72 10.55 -2.76 11.30
CA LYS A 72 10.49 -4.22 11.11
C LYS A 72 11.06 -4.63 9.75
N GLU A 73 10.73 -3.91 8.68
CA GLU A 73 11.28 -4.16 7.35
C GLU A 73 12.79 -3.89 7.26
N GLU A 74 13.29 -2.86 7.94
CA GLU A 74 14.73 -2.58 8.07
C GLU A 74 15.48 -3.69 8.82
N ASN A 75 14.93 -4.14 9.95
CA ASN A 75 15.48 -5.26 10.71
C ASN A 75 15.53 -6.54 9.87
N VAL A 76 14.46 -6.85 9.12
CA VAL A 76 14.44 -8.03 8.24
C VAL A 76 15.50 -7.93 7.15
N LYS A 77 15.72 -6.74 6.56
CA LYS A 77 16.79 -6.52 5.57
C LYS A 77 18.18 -6.67 6.18
N TYR A 78 18.38 -6.24 7.41
CA TYR A 78 19.64 -6.38 8.15
C TYR A 78 19.97 -7.84 8.44
N LEU A 79 19.02 -8.59 8.99
CA LEU A 79 19.18 -10.02 9.28
C LEU A 79 19.43 -10.84 8.02
N LYS A 80 18.75 -10.53 6.91
CA LYS A 80 19.00 -11.18 5.61
C LYS A 80 20.40 -10.89 5.07
N ARG A 81 20.97 -9.70 5.32
CA ARG A 81 22.35 -9.39 4.95
C ARG A 81 23.33 -10.22 5.77
N ILE A 82 23.19 -10.24 7.09
CA ILE A 82 24.02 -11.05 7.98
C ILE A 82 23.99 -12.53 7.54
N GLN A 83 22.80 -13.09 7.34
CA GLN A 83 22.66 -14.50 6.97
C GLN A 83 23.33 -14.81 5.62
N LYS A 84 23.26 -13.88 4.66
CA LYS A 84 23.94 -13.97 3.37
C LYS A 84 25.46 -13.88 3.50
N ASP A 85 25.96 -13.07 4.42
CA ASP A 85 27.40 -12.90 4.63
C ASP A 85 27.99 -14.12 5.36
N TYR A 86 27.29 -14.65 6.38
CA TYR A 86 27.67 -15.90 7.06
C TYR A 86 27.75 -17.10 6.10
N SER A 87 26.79 -17.23 5.18
CA SER A 87 26.75 -18.32 4.19
C SER A 87 27.75 -18.18 3.04
N ARG A 88 28.48 -17.06 2.97
CA ARG A 88 29.60 -16.86 2.02
C ARG A 88 30.97 -17.11 2.64
N THR A 89 31.05 -17.09 3.97
CA THR A 89 32.28 -17.31 4.74
C THR A 89 32.41 -18.72 5.30
N SER A 90 31.37 -19.55 5.19
CA SER A 90 31.33 -20.99 5.50
C SER A 90 31.45 -21.82 4.23
#